data_AF-A0A2V7RY26-F1
#
_entry.id   AF-A0A2V7RY26-F1
#
_cell.length_a   1.000
_cell.length_b   1.000
_cell.length_c   1.000
_cell.angle_alpha   90.00
_cell.angle_beta   90.00
_cell.angle_gamma   90.00
#
_symmetry.space_group_name_H-M   'P 1'
#
loop_
_entity.id
_entity.type
_entity.pdbx_description
1 polymer ?
#
loop_
_entity_poly.entity_id
_entity_poly.type
_entity_poly.pdbx_seq_one_letter_code
_entity_poly.pdbx_strand_id
1 'polypeptide(L)'
;MRRIVGRPRRAVQRELRAAARDVNAGMLFSNLIMYFIILTAGATLHPAGVTNVQTAEQAATALRPVAGDAAALLFTIGLVGTGMLGVPVLAGSAAYAIAEAAAWRAGMDERVHNARQFYGVIAVAMIVGMMLNFAHVNAIKLLIGSAVINGLLAPPLIAIVLVVCNNDKIMGTHRNRRTLNILGGLGVGMMTIAAVALVVSWFSS
;
A
#
# COMPACT_ATOMS: atom_id res chain seq x y z
N MET A 1 -19.47 -14.11 0.62
CA MET A 1 -19.10 -14.76 -0.67
C MET A 1 -20.22 -15.51 -1.42
N ARG A 2 -21.48 -15.60 -0.95
CA ARG A 2 -22.54 -16.44 -1.58
C ARG A 2 -23.35 -15.81 -2.75
N ARG A 3 -23.01 -14.62 -3.27
CA ARG A 3 -23.86 -13.87 -4.23
C ARG A 3 -23.43 -13.88 -5.71
N ILE A 4 -22.43 -14.66 -6.11
CA ILE A 4 -21.89 -14.62 -7.49
C ILE A 4 -22.36 -15.79 -8.36
N VAL A 5 -22.87 -16.87 -7.75
CA VAL A 5 -23.37 -18.03 -8.48
C VAL A 5 -24.78 -17.72 -8.99
N GLY A 6 -24.88 -17.28 -10.26
CA GLY A 6 -26.16 -17.02 -10.96
C GLY A 6 -26.30 -15.65 -11.63
N ARG A 7 -25.31 -14.75 -11.55
CA ARG A 7 -25.39 -13.42 -12.19
C ARG A 7 -25.15 -13.51 -13.72
N PRO A 8 -25.91 -12.75 -14.53
CA PRO A 8 -25.72 -12.74 -15.99
C PRO A 8 -24.30 -12.24 -16.33
N ARG A 9 -23.61 -12.92 -17.25
CA ARG A 9 -22.21 -12.63 -17.65
C ARG A 9 -21.95 -11.15 -17.96
N ARG A 10 -22.94 -10.44 -18.51
CA ARG A 10 -22.85 -8.99 -18.80
C ARG A 10 -22.73 -8.12 -17.55
N ALA A 11 -23.35 -8.49 -16.43
CA ALA A 11 -23.26 -7.75 -15.17
C ALA A 11 -21.85 -7.87 -14.57
N VAL A 12 -21.28 -9.09 -14.56
CA VAL A 12 -19.92 -9.34 -14.08
C VAL A 12 -18.89 -8.56 -14.91
N GLN A 13 -19.01 -8.55 -16.24
CA GLN A 13 -18.11 -7.77 -17.09
C GLN A 13 -18.21 -6.26 -16.87
N ARG A 14 -19.40 -5.74 -16.55
CA ARG A 14 -19.58 -4.32 -16.22
C ARG A 14 -18.91 -3.98 -14.88
N GLU A 15 -19.07 -4.82 -13.86
CA GLU A 15 -18.40 -4.65 -12.56
C GLU A 15 -16.87 -4.70 -12.71
N LEU A 16 -16.32 -5.67 -13.46
CA LEU A 16 -14.89 -5.76 -13.73
C LEU A 16 -14.35 -4.52 -14.47
N ARG A 17 -15.10 -4.00 -15.46
CA ARG A 17 -14.70 -2.78 -16.19
C ARG A 17 -14.79 -1.53 -15.32
N ALA A 18 -15.79 -1.45 -14.45
CA ALA A 18 -15.92 -0.34 -13.52
C ALA A 18 -14.76 -0.35 -12.50
N ALA A 19 -14.50 -1.50 -11.88
CA ALA A 19 -13.37 -1.68 -10.97
C ALA A 19 -12.02 -1.41 -11.65
N ALA A 20 -11.81 -1.88 -12.89
CA ALA A 20 -10.59 -1.61 -13.63
C ALA A 20 -10.39 -0.12 -13.95
N ARG A 21 -11.47 0.61 -14.26
CA ARG A 21 -11.39 2.06 -14.47
C ARG A 21 -11.05 2.82 -13.19
N ASP A 22 -11.68 2.42 -12.09
CA ASP A 22 -11.44 2.99 -10.77
C ASP A 22 -9.97 2.80 -10.34
N VAL A 23 -9.48 1.56 -10.42
CA VAL A 23 -8.07 1.23 -10.12
C VAL A 23 -7.12 1.98 -11.06
N ASN A 24 -7.42 2.03 -12.37
CA ASN A 24 -6.53 2.71 -13.33
C ASN A 24 -6.50 4.22 -13.13
N ALA A 25 -7.63 4.86 -12.81
CA ALA A 25 -7.69 6.28 -12.48
C ALA A 25 -6.93 6.58 -11.18
N GLY A 26 -7.14 5.75 -10.16
CA GLY A 26 -6.42 5.85 -8.88
C GLY A 26 -4.91 5.67 -9.05
N MET A 27 -4.48 4.67 -9.82
CA MET A 27 -3.07 4.41 -10.12
C MET A 27 -2.44 5.55 -10.92
N LEU A 28 -3.13 6.10 -11.93
CA LEU A 28 -2.64 7.23 -12.71
C LEU A 28 -2.41 8.46 -11.83
N PHE A 29 -3.40 8.81 -11.00
CA PHE A 29 -3.31 9.94 -10.09
C PHE A 29 -2.21 9.74 -9.04
N SER A 30 -2.10 8.53 -8.48
CA SER A 30 -1.04 8.20 -7.51
C SER A 30 0.36 8.29 -8.13
N ASN A 31 0.54 7.80 -9.35
CA ASN A 31 1.83 7.91 -10.06
C ASN A 31 2.18 9.35 -10.39
N LEU A 32 1.19 10.17 -10.76
CA LEU A 32 1.39 11.59 -11.02
C LEU A 32 1.87 12.32 -9.75
N ILE A 33 1.23 12.08 -8.62
CA ILE A 33 1.65 12.65 -7.32
C ILE A 33 3.06 12.16 -6.95
N MET A 34 3.32 10.85 -7.08
CA MET A 34 4.64 10.28 -6.80
C MET A 34 5.74 10.93 -7.64
N TYR A 35 5.48 11.16 -8.93
CA TYR A 35 6.41 11.84 -9.82
C TYR A 35 6.72 13.25 -9.33
N PHE A 36 5.70 14.04 -8.96
CA PHE A 36 5.92 15.39 -8.41
C PHE A 36 6.69 15.37 -7.09
N ILE A 37 6.42 14.41 -6.20
CA ILE A 37 7.18 14.27 -4.94
C ILE A 37 8.66 14.02 -5.25
N ILE A 38 8.97 13.10 -6.16
CA ILE A 38 10.36 12.78 -6.55
C ILE A 38 11.02 13.99 -7.22
N LEU A 39 10.32 14.66 -8.14
CA LEU A 39 10.82 15.83 -8.86
C LEU A 39 11.12 16.98 -7.89
N THR A 40 10.17 17.31 -7.02
CA THR A 40 10.33 18.36 -6.02
C THR A 40 11.43 18.02 -5.04
N ALA A 41 11.48 16.80 -4.49
CA ALA A 41 12.58 16.40 -3.62
C ALA A 41 13.94 16.46 -4.33
N GLY A 42 14.04 15.93 -5.55
CA GLY A 42 15.27 15.95 -6.34
C GLY A 42 15.75 17.35 -6.71
N ALA A 43 14.83 18.24 -7.12
CA ALA A 43 15.17 19.60 -7.52
C ALA A 43 15.54 20.53 -6.34
N THR A 44 15.24 20.15 -5.09
CA THR A 44 15.34 21.05 -3.93
C THR A 44 16.28 20.53 -2.85
N LEU A 45 16.24 19.23 -2.53
CA LEU A 45 17.13 18.63 -1.53
C LEU A 45 18.49 18.31 -2.11
N HIS A 46 18.58 17.90 -3.37
CA HIS A 46 19.86 17.56 -4.00
C HIS A 46 20.79 18.79 -4.11
N PRO A 47 20.33 19.97 -4.58
CA PRO A 47 21.15 21.18 -4.56
C PRO A 47 21.48 21.69 -3.15
N ALA A 48 20.64 21.39 -2.16
CA ALA A 48 20.89 21.72 -0.76
C ALA A 48 21.84 20.74 -0.04
N GLY A 49 22.38 19.73 -0.74
CA GLY A 49 23.28 18.72 -0.18
C GLY A 49 22.62 17.73 0.77
N VAL A 50 21.28 17.73 0.87
CA VAL A 50 20.53 16.83 1.75
C VAL A 50 20.30 15.51 1.02
N THR A 51 21.16 14.52 1.28
CA THR A 51 21.07 13.18 0.69
C THR A 51 20.33 12.17 1.57
N ASN A 52 20.08 12.51 2.84
CA ASN A 52 19.42 11.63 3.80
C ASN A 52 18.32 12.37 4.56
N VAL A 53 17.07 12.08 4.21
CA VAL A 53 15.88 12.66 4.86
C VAL A 53 15.55 11.84 6.10
N GLN A 54 15.67 12.45 7.27
CA GLN A 54 15.42 11.80 8.55
C GLN A 54 14.22 12.38 9.30
N THR A 55 13.71 13.54 8.91
CA THR A 55 12.58 14.20 9.58
C THR A 55 11.53 14.74 8.61
N ALA A 56 10.29 14.86 9.10
CA ALA A 56 9.17 15.44 8.35
C ALA A 56 9.42 16.91 7.98
N GLU A 57 10.18 17.64 8.81
CA GLU A 57 10.58 19.03 8.55
C GLU A 57 11.51 19.14 7.32
N GLN A 58 12.44 18.21 7.17
CA GLN A 58 13.29 18.13 5.97
C GLN A 58 12.47 17.82 4.72
N ALA A 59 11.46 16.95 4.84
CA ALA A 59 10.53 16.67 3.75
C ALA A 59 9.68 17.90 3.38
N ALA A 60 9.20 18.68 4.36
CA ALA A 60 8.48 19.92 4.12
C ALA A 60 9.35 21.00 3.43
N THR A 61 10.64 21.03 3.75
CA THR A 61 11.61 21.93 3.10
C THR A 61 11.71 21.67 1.60
N ALA A 62 11.45 20.44 1.13
CA ALA A 62 11.40 20.12 -0.29
C ALA A 62 10.37 20.97 -1.05
N LEU A 63 9.24 21.29 -0.39
CA LEU A 63 8.14 22.04 -1.00
C LEU A 63 8.36 23.55 -0.98
N ARG A 64 9.35 24.08 -0.24
CA ARG A 64 9.59 25.53 -0.12
C ARG A 64 9.74 26.25 -1.47
N PRO A 65 10.45 25.73 -2.47
CA PRO A 65 10.61 26.45 -3.75
C PRO A 65 9.33 26.55 -4.58
N VAL A 66 8.33 25.70 -4.29
CA VAL A 66 7.04 25.69 -5.01
C VAL A 66 5.96 26.44 -4.23
N ALA A 67 5.98 26.34 -2.90
CA ALA A 67 4.92 26.85 -2.01
C ALA A 67 5.36 27.97 -1.05
N GLY A 68 6.63 28.36 -1.06
CA GLY A 68 7.19 29.38 -0.17
C GLY A 68 6.99 29.05 1.31
N ASP A 69 6.60 30.06 2.10
CA ASP A 69 6.37 29.92 3.54
C ASP A 69 5.16 29.02 3.88
N ALA A 70 4.25 28.82 2.93
CA ALA A 70 3.11 27.91 3.10
C ALA A 70 3.50 26.42 2.96
N ALA A 71 4.73 26.10 2.56
CA ALA A 71 5.18 24.71 2.34
C ALA A 71 4.99 23.82 3.58
N ALA A 72 5.35 24.32 4.76
CA ALA A 72 5.21 23.56 6.01
C ALA A 72 3.73 23.29 6.34
N LEU A 73 2.87 24.28 6.13
CA LEU A 73 1.44 24.16 6.38
C LEU A 73 0.78 23.19 5.39
N LEU A 74 1.08 23.33 4.09
CA LEU A 74 0.58 22.41 3.05
C LEU A 74 1.07 20.98 3.26
N PHE A 75 2.34 20.80 3.62
CA PHE A 75 2.89 19.48 3.93
C PHE A 75 2.21 18.86 5.15
N THR A 76 1.98 19.65 6.21
CA THR A 76 1.31 19.17 7.43
C THR A 76 -0.13 18.76 7.13
N ILE A 77 -0.88 19.57 6.37
CA ILE A 77 -2.25 19.23 5.96
C ILE A 77 -2.27 17.95 5.11
N GLY A 78 -1.34 17.81 4.16
CA GLY A 78 -1.22 16.60 3.35
C GLY A 78 -0.85 15.36 4.16
N LEU A 79 0.13 15.48 5.06
CA LEU A 79 0.59 14.40 5.93
C LEU A 79 -0.52 13.93 6.88
N VAL A 80 -1.22 14.86 7.53
CA VAL A 80 -2.36 14.53 8.42
C VAL A 80 -3.52 13.95 7.62
N GLY A 81 -3.86 14.55 6.46
CA GLY A 81 -4.94 14.08 5.60
C GLY A 81 -4.72 12.65 5.09
N THR A 82 -3.50 12.35 4.62
CA THR A 82 -3.13 10.99 4.20
C THR A 82 -3.16 10.00 5.36
N GLY A 83 -2.71 10.40 6.55
CA GLY A 83 -2.82 9.59 7.77
C GLY A 83 -4.27 9.28 8.16
N MET A 84 -5.14 10.29 8.16
CA MET A 84 -6.56 10.12 8.52
C MET A 84 -7.30 9.16 7.57
N LEU A 85 -6.95 9.15 6.29
CA LEU A 85 -7.52 8.23 5.31
C LEU A 85 -6.87 6.84 5.36
N GLY A 86 -5.56 6.78 5.56
CA GLY A 86 -4.79 5.53 5.52
C GLY A 86 -4.96 4.67 6.77
N VAL A 87 -4.98 5.28 7.96
CA VAL A 87 -5.04 4.56 9.25
C VAL A 87 -6.26 3.64 9.35
N PRO A 88 -7.50 4.08 9.06
CA PRO A 88 -8.68 3.22 9.16
C PRO A 88 -8.64 2.03 8.19
N VAL A 89 -8.17 2.25 6.96
CA VAL A 89 -8.11 1.22 5.91
C VAL A 89 -7.05 0.16 6.26
N LEU A 90 -5.88 0.58 6.74
CA LEU A 90 -4.81 -0.33 7.13
C LEU A 90 -5.12 -1.07 8.44
N ALA A 91 -5.60 -0.36 9.47
CA ALA A 91 -5.98 -0.99 10.73
C ALA A 91 -7.15 -1.97 10.54
N GLY A 92 -8.15 -1.59 9.72
CA GLY A 92 -9.27 -2.46 9.39
C GLY A 92 -8.87 -3.71 8.61
N SER A 93 -7.98 -3.58 7.63
CA SER A 93 -7.50 -4.73 6.85
C SER A 93 -6.62 -5.67 7.67
N ALA A 94 -5.73 -5.14 8.53
CA ALA A 94 -4.95 -5.94 9.47
C ALA A 94 -5.84 -6.67 10.49
N ALA A 95 -6.82 -5.97 11.06
CA ALA A 95 -7.77 -6.58 11.99
C ALA A 95 -8.60 -7.68 11.33
N TYR A 96 -8.98 -7.50 10.06
CA TYR A 96 -9.69 -8.51 9.30
C TYR A 96 -8.81 -9.75 9.06
N ALA A 97 -7.56 -9.56 8.63
CA ALA A 97 -6.62 -10.65 8.40
C ALA A 97 -6.35 -11.46 9.69
N ILE A 98 -6.17 -10.80 10.83
CA ILE A 98 -5.96 -11.46 12.13
C ILE A 98 -7.21 -12.25 12.54
N ALA A 99 -8.39 -11.66 12.38
CA ALA A 99 -9.62 -12.33 12.76
C ALA A 99 -9.94 -13.53 11.86
N GLU A 100 -9.64 -13.44 10.56
CA GLU A 100 -9.77 -14.56 9.62
C GLU A 100 -8.78 -15.69 9.96
N ALA A 101 -7.53 -15.36 10.27
CA ALA A 101 -6.52 -16.33 10.70
C ALA A 101 -6.88 -17.03 12.03
N ALA A 102 -7.54 -16.31 12.94
CA ALA A 102 -8.01 -16.84 14.22
C ALA A 102 -9.39 -17.53 14.14
N ALA A 103 -9.98 -17.63 12.93
CA ALA A 103 -11.33 -18.15 12.68
C ALA A 103 -12.43 -17.50 13.53
N TRP A 104 -12.24 -16.22 13.89
CA TRP A 104 -13.24 -15.45 14.65
C TRP A 104 -14.32 -14.90 13.72
N ARG A 105 -15.55 -14.76 14.23
CA ARG A 105 -16.59 -14.03 13.51
C ARG A 105 -16.21 -12.56 13.50
N ALA A 106 -15.70 -12.10 12.36
CA ALA A 106 -15.31 -10.72 12.16
C ALA A 106 -15.87 -10.16 10.85
N GLY A 107 -16.33 -8.93 10.94
CA GLY A 107 -16.81 -8.14 9.83
C GLY A 107 -17.24 -6.78 10.33
N MET A 108 -16.97 -5.73 9.56
CA MET A 108 -17.53 -4.39 9.79
C MET A 108 -19.07 -4.37 9.70
N ASP A 109 -19.68 -5.44 9.18
CA ASP A 109 -21.12 -5.69 9.13
C ASP A 109 -21.70 -6.38 10.39
N GLU A 110 -20.87 -6.86 11.34
CA GLU A 110 -21.36 -7.39 12.61
C GLU A 110 -21.39 -6.29 13.70
N ARG A 111 -22.44 -6.30 14.54
CA ARG A 111 -22.64 -5.31 15.62
C ARG A 111 -21.41 -5.25 16.54
N VAL A 112 -20.98 -4.04 16.91
CA VAL A 112 -19.84 -3.72 17.81
C VAL A 112 -19.79 -4.60 19.08
N HIS A 113 -20.95 -5.05 19.57
CA HIS A 113 -21.07 -5.90 20.74
C HIS A 113 -20.53 -7.34 20.55
N ASN A 114 -20.54 -7.88 19.32
CA ASN A 114 -20.14 -9.26 19.02
C ASN A 114 -18.68 -9.40 18.55
N ALA A 115 -18.05 -8.29 18.14
CA ALA A 115 -16.70 -8.25 17.57
C ALA A 115 -15.70 -7.50 18.46
N ARG A 116 -15.79 -7.65 19.79
CA ARG A 116 -14.87 -6.99 20.76
C ARG A 116 -13.39 -7.26 20.44
N GLN A 117 -13.08 -8.46 19.95
CA GLN A 117 -11.72 -8.85 19.55
C GLN A 117 -11.23 -8.08 18.32
N PHE A 118 -12.10 -7.79 17.34
CA PHE A 118 -11.76 -7.01 16.15
C PHE A 118 -11.42 -5.55 16.49
N TYR A 119 -12.28 -4.90 17.30
CA TYR A 119 -12.00 -3.54 17.79
C TYR A 119 -10.81 -3.51 18.76
N GLY A 120 -10.60 -4.59 19.51
CA GLY A 120 -9.40 -4.78 20.34
C GLY A 120 -8.12 -4.79 19.52
N VAL A 121 -8.08 -5.49 18.39
CA VAL A 121 -6.92 -5.50 17.48
C VAL A 121 -6.66 -4.10 16.91
N ILE A 122 -7.70 -3.36 16.53
CA ILE A 122 -7.56 -1.97 16.05
C ILE A 122 -7.01 -1.08 17.17
N ALA A 123 -7.57 -1.16 18.39
CA ALA A 123 -7.13 -0.37 19.53
C ALA A 123 -5.67 -0.68 19.89
N VAL A 124 -5.30 -1.96 19.93
CA VAL A 124 -3.92 -2.39 20.18
C VAL A 124 -2.99 -1.89 19.07
N ALA A 125 -3.36 -2.02 17.79
CA ALA A 125 -2.55 -1.51 16.69
C ALA A 125 -2.33 0.01 16.79
N MET A 126 -3.35 0.77 17.17
CA MET A 126 -3.25 2.21 17.39
C MET A 126 -2.35 2.56 18.58
N ILE A 127 -2.49 1.85 19.70
CA ILE A 127 -1.65 2.03 20.90
C ILE A 127 -0.19 1.69 20.58
N VAL A 128 0.07 0.58 19.89
CA VAL A 128 1.41 0.19 19.47
C VAL A 128 2.01 1.25 18.55
N GLY A 129 1.25 1.73 17.56
CA GLY A 129 1.69 2.82 16.69
C GLY A 129 2.02 4.10 17.46
N MET A 130 1.22 4.45 18.46
CA MET A 130 1.47 5.59 19.35
C MET A 130 2.71 5.37 20.23
N MET A 131 2.89 4.17 20.79
CA MET A 131 4.06 3.81 21.60
C MET A 131 5.37 3.89 20.82
N LEU A 132 5.35 3.53 19.52
CA LEU A 132 6.53 3.65 18.65
C LEU A 132 7.00 5.12 18.50
N ASN A 133 6.10 6.10 18.64
CA ASN A 133 6.48 7.51 18.65
C ASN A 133 7.32 7.87 19.90
N PHE A 134 6.95 7.33 21.06
CA PHE A 134 7.68 7.55 22.32
C PHE A 134 9.03 6.82 22.39
N ALA A 135 9.19 5.75 21.61
CA ALA A 135 10.43 4.98 21.55
C ALA A 135 11.60 5.72 20.85
N HIS A 136 11.44 6.99 20.46
CA HIS A 136 12.42 7.80 19.72
C HIS A 136 12.93 7.13 18.43
N VAL A 137 12.18 6.13 17.92
CA VAL A 137 12.52 5.45 16.69
C VAL A 137 12.20 6.39 15.53
N ASN A 138 13.15 6.56 14.62
CA ASN A 138 12.95 7.42 13.46
C ASN A 138 11.81 6.87 12.59
N ALA A 139 10.69 7.61 12.53
CA ALA A 139 9.50 7.22 11.76
C ALA A 139 9.80 7.04 10.27
N ILE A 140 10.71 7.84 9.69
CA ILE A 140 11.11 7.70 8.29
C ILE A 140 11.85 6.38 8.07
N LYS A 141 12.73 5.98 8.99
CA LYS A 141 13.38 4.66 8.91
C LYS A 141 12.36 3.51 8.99
N LEU A 142 11.35 3.62 9.85
CA LEU A 142 10.27 2.63 9.93
C LEU A 142 9.42 2.59 8.64
N LEU A 143 9.12 3.75 8.05
CA LEU A 143 8.41 3.85 6.77
C LEU A 143 9.21 3.19 5.64
N ILE A 144 10.52 3.47 5.55
CA ILE A 144 11.42 2.85 4.56
C ILE A 144 11.52 1.34 4.81
N GLY A 145 11.71 0.91 6.07
CA GLY A 145 11.76 -0.51 6.42
C GLY A 145 10.48 -1.25 6.03
N SER A 146 9.32 -0.64 6.29
CA SER A 146 8.01 -1.18 5.90
C SER A 146 7.88 -1.27 4.37
N ALA A 147 8.36 -0.27 3.63
CA ALA A 147 8.35 -0.29 2.18
C ALA A 147 9.26 -1.39 1.60
N VAL A 148 10.44 -1.62 2.20
CA VAL A 148 11.34 -2.72 1.81
C VAL A 148 10.68 -4.08 2.05
N ILE A 149 10.09 -4.30 3.23
CA ILE A 149 9.36 -5.53 3.54
C ILE A 149 8.21 -5.74 2.55
N ASN A 150 7.43 -4.70 2.27
CA ASN A 150 6.35 -4.77 1.29
C ASN A 150 6.88 -5.09 -0.12
N GLY A 151 8.01 -4.51 -0.52
CA GLY A 151 8.68 -4.82 -1.79
C GLY A 151 9.14 -6.26 -1.90
N LEU A 152 9.58 -6.87 -0.79
CA LEU A 152 9.97 -8.29 -0.71
C LEU A 152 8.75 -9.23 -0.74
N LEU A 153 7.64 -8.83 -0.10
CA LEU A 153 6.39 -9.61 -0.06
C LEU A 153 5.56 -9.49 -1.36
N ALA A 154 5.72 -8.42 -2.13
CA ALA A 154 4.97 -8.19 -3.36
C ALA A 154 5.16 -9.31 -4.43
N PRO A 155 6.38 -9.73 -4.82
CA PRO A 155 6.56 -10.76 -5.84
C PRO A 155 5.86 -12.10 -5.55
N PRO A 156 5.97 -12.73 -4.35
CA PRO A 156 5.26 -13.97 -4.09
C PRO A 156 3.73 -13.78 -4.08
N LEU A 157 3.22 -12.65 -3.57
CA LEU A 157 1.80 -12.34 -3.61
C LEU A 157 1.29 -12.21 -5.06
N ILE A 158 2.00 -11.48 -5.92
CA ILE A 158 1.65 -11.33 -7.34
C ILE A 158 1.72 -12.69 -8.06
N ALA A 159 2.72 -13.52 -7.77
CA ALA A 159 2.85 -14.85 -8.35
C ALA A 159 1.64 -15.74 -7.98
N ILE A 160 1.22 -15.75 -6.71
CA ILE A 160 0.03 -16.47 -6.26
C ILE A 160 -1.22 -15.96 -6.99
N VAL A 161 -1.40 -14.64 -7.07
CA VAL A 161 -2.54 -14.04 -7.79
C VAL A 161 -2.52 -14.44 -9.27
N LEU A 162 -1.36 -14.44 -9.94
CA LEU A 162 -1.25 -14.87 -11.33
C LEU A 162 -1.61 -16.35 -11.52
N VAL A 163 -1.18 -17.23 -10.60
CA VAL A 163 -1.53 -18.65 -10.64
C VAL A 163 -3.05 -18.84 -10.49
N VAL A 164 -3.66 -18.15 -9.53
CA VAL A 164 -5.12 -18.20 -9.30
C VAL A 164 -5.88 -17.65 -10.51
N CYS A 165 -5.47 -16.51 -11.05
CA CYS A 165 -6.08 -15.87 -12.21
C CYS A 165 -5.90 -16.67 -13.52
N ASN A 166 -4.93 -17.59 -13.56
CA ASN A 166 -4.71 -18.50 -14.69
C ASN A 166 -5.40 -19.86 -14.53
N ASN A 167 -5.98 -20.16 -13.36
CA ASN A 167 -6.62 -21.45 -13.10
C ASN A 167 -8.04 -21.50 -13.67
N ASP A 168 -8.25 -22.33 -14.69
CA ASP A 168 -9.54 -22.47 -15.38
C ASP A 168 -10.65 -22.99 -14.45
N LYS A 169 -10.32 -23.74 -13.38
CA LYS A 169 -11.30 -24.21 -12.38
C LYS A 169 -11.84 -23.08 -11.50
N ILE A 170 -11.07 -22.00 -11.32
CA ILE A 170 -11.42 -20.87 -10.44
C ILE A 170 -12.00 -19.71 -11.28
N MET A 171 -11.37 -19.37 -12.40
CA MET A 171 -11.74 -18.21 -13.23
C MET A 171 -12.71 -18.52 -14.37
N GLY A 172 -12.89 -19.79 -14.75
CA GLY A 172 -13.74 -20.20 -15.86
C GLY A 172 -13.40 -19.43 -17.15
N THR A 173 -14.36 -18.67 -17.69
CA THR A 173 -14.20 -17.94 -18.96
C THR A 173 -13.46 -16.59 -18.85
N HIS A 174 -13.12 -16.10 -17.65
CA HIS A 174 -12.51 -14.78 -17.44
C HIS A 174 -11.00 -14.85 -17.12
N ARG A 175 -10.30 -15.82 -17.72
CA ARG A 175 -8.86 -16.01 -17.52
C ARG A 175 -8.04 -14.81 -17.97
N ASN A 176 -6.89 -14.63 -17.31
CA ASN A 176 -5.92 -13.61 -17.65
C ASN A 176 -5.45 -13.73 -19.11
N ARG A 177 -5.36 -12.59 -19.81
CA ARG A 177 -4.83 -12.56 -21.18
C ARG A 177 -3.32 -12.81 -21.16
N ARG A 178 -2.76 -13.37 -22.25
CA ARG A 178 -1.31 -13.60 -22.38
C ARG A 178 -0.48 -12.34 -22.12
N THR A 179 -0.96 -11.17 -22.54
CA THR A 179 -0.31 -9.87 -22.27
C THR A 179 -0.21 -9.54 -20.79
N LEU A 180 -1.28 -9.75 -20.03
CA LEU A 180 -1.32 -9.51 -18.59
C LEU A 180 -0.46 -10.53 -17.82
N ASN A 181 -0.36 -11.76 -18.32
CA ASN A 181 0.52 -12.77 -17.74
C ASN A 181 2.01 -12.44 -17.95
N ILE A 182 2.36 -11.92 -19.13
CA ILE A 182 3.72 -11.45 -19.43
C ILE A 182 4.06 -10.24 -18.58
N LEU A 183 3.18 -9.23 -18.51
CA LEU A 183 3.38 -8.04 -17.67
C LEU A 183 3.50 -8.40 -16.19
N GLY A 184 2.63 -9.28 -15.69
CA GLY A 184 2.71 -9.77 -14.32
C GLY A 184 3.98 -10.56 -14.04
N GLY A 185 4.39 -11.44 -14.96
CA GLY A 185 5.63 -12.20 -14.85
C GLY A 185 6.88 -11.31 -14.88
N LEU A 186 6.90 -10.29 -15.74
CA LEU A 186 7.95 -9.27 -15.76
C LEU A 186 8.00 -8.48 -14.45
N GLY A 187 6.85 -8.10 -13.89
CA GLY A 187 6.75 -7.45 -12.58
C GLY A 187 7.34 -8.31 -11.47
N VAL A 188 6.94 -9.58 -11.39
CA VAL A 188 7.51 -10.55 -10.44
C VAL A 188 9.02 -10.68 -10.64
N GLY A 189 9.49 -10.82 -11.88
CA GLY A 189 10.91 -10.93 -12.20
C GLY A 189 11.71 -9.71 -11.74
N MET A 190 11.28 -8.50 -12.11
CA MET A 190 11.95 -7.26 -11.73
C MET A 190 11.97 -7.06 -10.20
N MET A 191 10.84 -7.29 -9.52
CA MET A 191 10.77 -7.17 -8.07
C MET A 191 11.64 -8.21 -7.35
N THR A 192 11.68 -9.44 -7.87
CA THR A 192 12.54 -10.50 -7.32
C THR A 192 14.01 -10.17 -7.50
N ILE A 193 14.41 -9.65 -8.67
CA ILE A 193 15.78 -9.19 -8.92
C ILE A 193 16.15 -8.05 -7.95
N ALA A 194 15.26 -7.07 -7.78
CA ALA A 194 15.50 -5.96 -6.85
C ALA A 194 15.59 -6.43 -5.40
N ALA A 195 14.75 -7.37 -4.99
CA ALA A 195 14.79 -7.98 -3.66
C ALA A 195 16.09 -8.75 -3.41
N VAL A 196 16.53 -9.57 -4.37
CA VAL A 196 17.81 -10.30 -4.29
C VAL A 196 18.97 -9.32 -4.25
N ALA A 197 18.97 -8.28 -5.08
CA ALA A 197 20.00 -7.24 -5.07
C ALA A 197 20.09 -6.51 -3.72
N LEU A 198 18.95 -6.24 -3.08
CA LEU A 198 18.89 -5.63 -1.76
C LEU A 198 19.44 -6.56 -0.67
N VAL A 199 19.12 -7.84 -0.73
CA VAL A 199 19.66 -8.84 0.22
C VAL A 199 21.17 -8.97 0.04
N VAL A 200 21.65 -9.04 -1.21
CA VAL A 200 23.09 -9.11 -1.52
C VAL A 200 23.82 -7.85 -1.06
N SER A 201 23.25 -6.65 -1.26
CA SER A 201 23.88 -5.41 -0.82
C SER A 201 23.95 -5.30 0.71
N TRP A 202 22.95 -5.83 1.41
CA TRP A 202 22.95 -5.94 2.88
C TRP A 202 24.00 -6.92 3.40
N PHE A 203 24.24 -8.05 2.73
CA PHE A 203 25.30 -8.99 3.10
C PHE A 203 26.71 -8.53 2.67
N SER A 204 26.78 -7.56 1.75
CA SER A 204 28.02 -6.99 1.22
C SER A 204 28.50 -5.73 1.98
N SER A 205 27.73 -5.22 2.94
CA SER A 205 28.09 -4.07 3.80
C SER A 205 28.35 -4.54 5.23
#